data_AF-A0A925PTV2-F1
#
_entry.id   AF-A0A925PTV2-F1
#
_cell.length_a   1.000
_cell.length_b   1.000
_cell.length_c   1.000
_cell.angle_alpha   90.00
_cell.angle_beta   90.00
_cell.angle_gamma   90.00
#
_symmetry.space_group_name_H-M   'P 1'
#
loop_
_entity.id
_entity.type
_entity.pdbx_description
1 polymer ?
#
loop_
_entity_poly.entity_id
_entity_poly.type
_entity_poly.pdbx_seq_one_letter_code
_entity_poly.pdbx_strand_id
1 'polypeptide(L)'
;LAFTMLVCGLWHGANWTFLLWGAMHGTLLIAERVFARAGKWVPRPVGHVLTLLFVFLAWVPFRAPDLAGTWASYAALARGGWEAPSLPFLLGALSLLAVDVYFRLASRRDFDATCDDTRSLKAVGNWRAACLVAACALVWSAAHILGHDEVAAFIYFQF
;
A
#
# COMPACT_ATOMS: atom_id res chain seq x y z
N LEU A 1 -11.14 0.07 17.54
CA LEU A 1 -10.67 0.35 16.17
C LEU A 1 -10.05 1.74 16.05
N ALA A 2 -10.77 2.82 16.32
CA ALA A 2 -10.15 4.14 16.30
C ALA A 2 -9.03 4.26 17.35
N PHE A 3 -9.30 3.91 18.60
CA PHE A 3 -8.27 3.96 19.66
C PHE A 3 -7.05 3.09 19.35
N THR A 4 -7.28 1.86 18.84
CA THR A 4 -6.19 0.95 18.45
C THR A 4 -5.34 1.54 17.32
N MET A 5 -5.94 2.27 16.37
CA MET A 5 -5.19 2.94 15.30
C MET A 5 -4.45 4.19 15.77
N LEU A 6 -5.00 4.94 16.73
CA LEU A 6 -4.29 6.06 17.35
C LEU A 6 -3.04 5.57 18.10
N VAL A 7 -3.17 4.49 18.87
CA VAL A 7 -2.02 3.87 19.57
C VAL A 7 -1.00 3.33 18.57
N CYS A 8 -1.45 2.72 17.46
CA CYS A 8 -0.55 2.29 16.38
C CYS A 8 0.21 3.47 15.76
N GLY A 9 -0.45 4.60 15.54
CA GLY A 9 0.22 5.83 15.09
C GLY A 9 1.28 6.29 16.09
N LEU A 10 0.93 6.42 17.37
CA LEU A 10 1.86 6.85 18.42
C LEU A 10 3.06 5.91 18.60
N TRP A 11 2.92 4.62 18.26
CA TRP A 11 4.05 3.68 18.26
C TRP A 11 5.11 4.01 17.21
N HIS A 12 4.73 4.64 16.09
CA HIS A 12 5.66 5.03 15.04
C HIS A 12 6.44 6.33 15.35
N GLY A 13 5.94 7.16 16.25
CA GLY A 13 6.64 8.36 16.72
C GLY A 13 5.76 9.31 17.51
N ALA A 14 6.39 10.21 18.26
CA ALA A 14 5.72 11.18 19.13
C ALA A 14 5.20 12.44 18.40
N ASN A 15 5.28 12.48 17.07
CA ASN A 15 4.82 13.62 16.27
C ASN A 15 3.30 13.57 16.06
N TRP A 16 2.66 14.75 16.05
CA TRP A 16 1.24 14.92 15.77
C TRP A 16 0.81 14.35 14.41
N THR A 17 1.73 14.29 13.45
CA THR A 17 1.48 13.71 12.14
C THR A 17 1.13 12.22 12.22
N PHE A 18 1.75 11.47 13.13
CA PHE A 18 1.44 10.06 13.34
C PHE A 18 0.10 9.85 14.05
N LEU A 19 -0.29 10.77 14.94
CA LEU A 19 -1.61 10.76 15.55
C LEU A 19 -2.70 11.01 14.49
N LEU A 20 -2.48 11.99 13.61
CA LEU A 20 -3.37 12.27 12.47
C LEU A 20 -3.48 11.06 11.54
N TRP A 21 -2.35 10.41 11.21
CA TRP A 21 -2.33 9.17 10.43
C TRP A 21 -3.19 8.06 11.06
N GLY A 22 -3.06 7.85 12.37
CA GLY A 22 -3.86 6.87 13.11
C GLY A 22 -5.34 7.23 13.14
N ALA A 23 -5.66 8.52 13.28
CA ALA A 23 -7.03 9.03 13.26
C ALA A 23 -7.70 8.80 11.88
N MET A 24 -6.97 9.05 10.79
CA MET A 24 -7.45 8.83 9.43
C MET A 24 -7.80 7.35 9.20
N HIS A 25 -6.90 6.43 9.53
CA HIS A 25 -7.16 4.98 9.39
C HIS A 25 -8.30 4.50 10.30
N GLY A 26 -8.32 4.99 11.55
CA GLY A 26 -9.41 4.71 12.49
C GLY A 26 -10.77 5.14 11.95
N THR A 27 -10.83 6.32 11.32
CA THR A 27 -12.04 6.87 10.71
C THR A 27 -12.49 6.06 9.50
N LEU A 28 -11.57 5.67 8.61
CA LEU A 28 -11.89 4.82 7.46
C LEU A 28 -12.49 3.48 7.90
N LEU A 29 -11.93 2.84 8.92
CA LEU A 29 -12.44 1.57 9.43
C LEU A 29 -13.82 1.71 10.09
N ILE A 30 -14.07 2.82 10.78
CA ILE A 30 -15.41 3.11 11.31
C ILE A 30 -16.38 3.29 10.14
N ALA A 31 -16.01 4.07 9.13
CA ALA A 31 -16.83 4.31 7.96
C ALA A 31 -17.16 3.00 7.24
N GLU A 32 -16.17 2.15 6.97
CA GLU A 32 -16.33 0.84 6.34
C GLU A 32 -17.36 -0.02 7.09
N ARG A 33 -17.25 -0.12 8.42
CA ARG A 33 -18.22 -0.86 9.24
C ARG A 33 -19.63 -0.26 9.21
N VAL A 34 -19.74 1.06 9.19
CA VAL A 34 -21.03 1.75 9.10
C VAL A 34 -21.68 1.49 7.74
N PHE A 35 -20.92 1.61 6.64
CA PHE A 35 -21.42 1.31 5.29
C PHE A 35 -21.84 -0.15 5.14
N ALA A 36 -21.04 -1.09 5.65
CA ALA A 36 -21.36 -2.51 5.65
C ALA A 36 -22.65 -2.81 6.43
N ARG A 37 -22.82 -2.22 7.62
CA ARG A 37 -24.03 -2.39 8.45
C ARG A 37 -25.27 -1.72 7.84
N ALA A 38 -25.10 -0.62 7.11
CA ALA A 38 -26.18 0.09 6.45
C ALA A 38 -26.68 -0.62 5.17
N GLY A 39 -26.09 -1.76 4.78
CA GLY A 39 -26.44 -2.48 3.56
C GLY A 39 -26.14 -1.68 2.28
N LYS A 40 -25.33 -0.62 2.36
CA LYS A 40 -24.98 0.21 1.22
C LYS A 40 -23.94 -0.53 0.39
N TRP A 41 -24.38 -1.06 -0.75
CA TRP A 41 -23.49 -1.77 -1.65
C TRP A 41 -22.67 -0.79 -2.48
N VAL A 42 -21.37 -0.73 -2.22
CA VAL A 42 -20.41 -0.05 -3.10
C VAL A 42 -19.91 -1.10 -4.10
N PRO A 43 -19.98 -0.85 -5.42
CA PRO A 43 -19.38 -1.74 -6.40
C PRO A 43 -17.91 -2.00 -6.07
N ARG A 44 -17.50 -3.28 -6.11
CA ARG A 44 -16.13 -3.70 -5.71
C ARG A 44 -15.00 -2.85 -6.30
N PRO A 45 -15.00 -2.50 -7.60
CA PRO A 45 -13.94 -1.65 -8.17
C PRO A 45 -13.90 -0.25 -7.55
N VAL A 46 -15.07 0.34 -7.30
CA VAL A 46 -15.20 1.67 -6.71
C VAL A 46 -14.69 1.66 -5.28
N GLY A 47 -15.07 0.65 -4.48
CA GLY A 47 -14.57 0.49 -3.11
C GLY A 47 -13.05 0.35 -3.07
N HIS A 48 -12.47 -0.39 -4.03
CA HIS A 48 -11.02 -0.54 -4.13
C HIS A 48 -10.32 0.78 -4.46
N VAL A 49 -10.79 1.53 -5.46
CA VAL A 49 -10.23 2.83 -5.83
C VAL A 49 -10.33 3.83 -4.68
N LEU A 50 -11.49 3.93 -4.03
CA LEU A 50 -11.67 4.83 -2.88
C LEU A 50 -10.74 4.48 -1.72
N THR A 51 -10.54 3.19 -1.44
CA THR A 51 -9.63 2.73 -0.40
C THR A 51 -8.19 3.10 -0.74
N LEU A 52 -7.75 2.86 -1.98
CA LEU A 52 -6.39 3.19 -2.42
C LEU A 52 -6.13 4.71 -2.34
N LEU A 53 -7.07 5.52 -2.83
CA LEU A 53 -6.97 6.98 -2.74
C LEU A 53 -6.85 7.44 -1.28
N PHE A 54 -7.67 6.88 -0.39
CA PHE A 54 -7.58 7.21 1.04
C PHE A 54 -6.24 6.82 1.65
N VAL A 55 -5.74 5.61 1.35
CA VAL A 55 -4.45 5.12 1.87
C VAL A 55 -3.30 6.01 1.37
N PHE A 56 -3.31 6.42 0.10
CA PHE A 56 -2.29 7.34 -0.42
C PHE A 56 -2.36 8.72 0.25
N LEU A 57 -3.56 9.25 0.48
CA LEU A 57 -3.72 10.49 1.25
C LEU A 57 -3.24 10.34 2.69
N ALA A 58 -3.48 9.18 3.31
CA ALA A 58 -3.04 8.90 4.66
C ALA A 58 -1.51 8.73 4.74
N TRP A 59 -0.82 8.31 3.68
CA TRP A 59 0.65 8.24 3.66
C TRP A 59 1.33 9.62 3.72
N VAL A 60 0.64 10.70 3.35
CA VAL A 60 1.19 12.07 3.41
C VAL A 60 1.61 12.46 4.83
N PRO A 61 0.73 12.46 5.86
CA PRO A 61 1.15 12.77 7.23
C PRO A 61 2.14 11.76 7.79
N PHE A 62 2.13 10.50 7.31
CA PHE A 62 3.12 9.52 7.77
C PHE A 62 4.57 9.91 7.39
N ARG A 63 4.75 10.62 6.27
CA ARG A 63 6.07 11.02 5.75
C ARG A 63 6.42 12.48 6.03
N ALA A 64 5.42 13.34 6.20
CA ALA A 64 5.65 14.77 6.40
C ALA A 64 6.38 15.05 7.72
N PRO A 65 7.29 16.05 7.76
CA PRO A 65 8.05 16.39 8.97
C PRO A 65 7.16 16.97 10.07
N ASP A 66 6.07 17.65 9.72
CA ASP A 66 5.12 18.24 10.64
C ASP A 66 3.72 18.42 10.00
N LEU A 67 2.78 18.97 10.77
CA LEU A 67 1.43 19.26 10.30
C LEU A 67 1.39 20.33 9.20
N ALA A 68 2.31 21.29 9.21
CA ALA A 68 2.37 22.34 8.21
C ALA A 68 2.81 21.77 6.84
N GLY A 69 3.82 20.89 6.83
CA GLY A 69 4.27 20.15 5.64
C GLY A 69 3.20 19.19 5.13
N THR A 70 2.45 18.55 6.03
CA THR A 70 1.28 17.73 5.65
C THR A 70 0.26 18.58 4.89
N TRP A 71 -0.12 19.73 5.44
CA TRP A 71 -1.08 20.64 4.81
C TRP A 71 -0.56 21.21 3.49
N ALA A 72 0.71 21.61 3.44
CA ALA A 72 1.35 22.08 2.23
C ALA A 72 1.28 21.04 1.10
N SER A 73 1.47 19.76 1.44
CA SER A 73 1.37 18.64 0.49
C SER A 73 -0.04 18.45 -0.03
N TYR A 74 -1.06 18.50 0.84
CA TYR A 74 -2.47 18.46 0.41
C TYR A 74 -2.87 19.66 -0.44
N ALA A 75 -2.40 20.86 -0.08
CA ALA A 75 -2.66 22.07 -0.86
C ALA A 75 -1.97 22.01 -2.24
N ALA A 76 -0.76 21.44 -2.33
CA ALA A 76 -0.08 21.21 -3.60
C ALA A 76 -0.85 20.21 -4.48
N LEU A 77 -1.32 19.10 -3.91
CA LEU A 77 -2.19 18.14 -4.61
C LEU A 77 -3.45 18.81 -5.17
N ALA A 78 -4.08 19.70 -4.40
CA ALA A 78 -5.30 20.41 -4.80
C ALA A 78 -5.08 21.52 -5.85
N ARG A 79 -3.93 22.20 -5.82
CA ARG A 79 -3.60 23.26 -6.79
C ARG A 79 -3.26 22.73 -8.19
N GLY A 80 -2.97 21.44 -8.30
CA GLY A 80 -2.47 20.85 -9.56
C GLY A 80 -0.98 21.14 -9.78
N GLY A 81 -0.43 20.58 -10.86
CA GLY A 81 1.01 20.50 -11.11
C GLY A 81 1.57 19.09 -10.93
N TRP A 82 0.73 18.07 -11.18
CA TRP A 82 1.15 16.68 -11.09
C TRP A 82 2.12 16.38 -12.22
N GLU A 83 3.34 15.99 -11.87
CA GLU A 83 4.30 15.50 -12.85
C GLU A 83 3.91 14.10 -13.31
N ALA A 84 4.23 13.79 -14.56
CA ALA A 84 4.07 12.43 -15.04
C ALA A 84 4.95 11.50 -14.17
N PRO A 85 4.41 10.36 -13.69
CA PRO A 85 5.19 9.42 -12.91
C PRO A 85 6.44 8.98 -13.68
N SER A 86 7.57 8.92 -12.98
CA SER A 86 8.85 8.55 -13.59
C SER A 86 8.81 7.10 -14.10
N LEU A 87 9.61 6.80 -15.14
CA LEU A 87 9.70 5.44 -15.68
C LEU A 87 10.07 4.40 -14.60
N PRO A 88 11.04 4.65 -13.69
CA PRO A 88 11.30 3.77 -12.55
C PRO A 88 10.05 3.47 -11.70
N PHE A 89 9.26 4.49 -11.39
CA PHE A 89 8.03 4.34 -10.61
C PHE A 89 7.00 3.48 -11.35
N LEU A 90 6.82 3.71 -12.65
CA LEU A 90 5.90 2.94 -13.48
C LEU A 90 6.30 1.46 -13.55
N LEU A 91 7.58 1.17 -13.79
CA LEU A 91 8.09 -0.20 -13.83
C LEU A 91 7.91 -0.91 -12.49
N GLY A 92 8.14 -0.20 -11.39
CA GLY A 92 7.87 -0.70 -10.05
C GLY A 92 6.39 -0.98 -9.78
N ALA A 93 5.50 -0.08 -10.19
CA ALA A 93 4.06 -0.30 -10.05
C ALA A 93 3.57 -1.51 -10.87
N LEU A 94 4.07 -1.64 -12.11
CA LEU A 94 3.74 -2.76 -12.99
C LEU A 94 4.26 -4.09 -12.45
N SER A 95 5.44 -4.12 -11.84
CA SER A 95 5.99 -5.34 -11.25
C SER A 95 5.16 -5.84 -10.06
N LEU A 96 4.72 -4.93 -9.18
CA LEU A 96 3.82 -5.26 -8.06
C LEU A 96 2.45 -5.74 -8.56
N LEU A 97 1.89 -5.13 -9.61
CA LEU A 97 0.65 -5.60 -10.24
C LEU A 97 0.82 -6.99 -10.86
N ALA A 98 1.94 -7.25 -11.53
CA ALA A 98 2.24 -8.56 -12.10
C ALA A 98 2.33 -9.64 -11.02
N VAL A 99 2.91 -9.32 -9.85
CA VAL A 99 2.96 -10.22 -8.69
C VAL A 99 1.55 -10.50 -8.15
N ASP A 100 0.70 -9.49 -7.92
CA ASP A 100 -0.68 -9.69 -7.47
C ASP A 100 -1.49 -10.54 -8.45
N VAL A 101 -1.41 -10.23 -9.75
CA VAL A 101 -2.08 -10.99 -10.81
C VAL A 101 -1.58 -12.44 -10.85
N TYR A 102 -0.28 -12.66 -10.76
CA TYR A 102 0.30 -13.99 -10.71
C TYR A 102 -0.24 -14.78 -9.52
N PHE A 103 -0.26 -14.21 -8.31
CA PHE A 103 -0.78 -14.90 -7.12
C PHE A 103 -2.27 -15.22 -7.24
N ARG A 104 -3.09 -14.34 -7.81
CA ARG A 104 -4.51 -14.62 -8.06
C ARG A 104 -4.72 -15.74 -9.07
N LEU A 105 -3.90 -15.80 -10.12
CA LEU A 105 -3.98 -16.85 -11.13
C LEU A 105 -3.43 -18.19 -10.61
N ALA A 106 -2.33 -18.16 -9.86
CA ALA A 106 -1.75 -19.34 -9.22
C ALA A 106 -2.71 -19.92 -8.17
N SER A 107 -3.28 -19.08 -7.30
CA SER A 107 -4.28 -19.50 -6.32
C SER A 107 -5.55 -20.07 -6.95
N ARG A 108 -5.99 -19.56 -8.11
CA ARG A 108 -7.11 -20.16 -8.86
C ARG A 108 -6.77 -21.54 -9.40
N ARG A 109 -5.59 -21.70 -10.02
CA ARG A 109 -5.12 -22.99 -10.53
C ARG A 109 -4.90 -24.01 -9.42
N ASP A 110 -4.31 -23.60 -8.31
CA ASP A 110 -4.07 -24.46 -7.15
C ASP A 110 -5.40 -24.85 -6.48
N PHE A 111 -6.39 -23.95 -6.45
CA PHE A 111 -7.74 -24.24 -5.97
C PHE A 111 -8.47 -25.23 -6.89
N ASP A 112 -8.49 -24.98 -8.20
CA ASP A 112 -9.11 -25.87 -9.19
C ASP A 112 -8.46 -27.27 -9.17
N ALA A 113 -7.13 -27.35 -9.03
CA ALA A 113 -6.39 -28.62 -8.90
C ALA A 113 -6.68 -29.33 -7.56
N THR A 114 -6.96 -28.60 -6.49
CA THR A 114 -7.35 -29.17 -5.18
C THR A 114 -8.78 -29.71 -5.21
N CYS A 115 -9.67 -29.12 -6.02
CA CYS A 115 -11.03 -29.61 -6.21
C CYS A 115 -11.09 -30.91 -7.02
N ASP A 116 -10.10 -31.15 -7.88
CA ASP A 116 -10.05 -32.31 -8.78
C ASP A 116 -9.32 -33.53 -8.16
N ASP A 117 -8.56 -33.34 -7.06
CA ASP A 117 -7.75 -34.41 -6.48
C ASP A 117 -7.70 -34.37 -4.93
N THR A 118 -8.55 -35.18 -4.29
CA THR A 118 -8.55 -35.44 -2.83
C THR A 118 -7.29 -36.16 -2.30
N ARG A 119 -6.13 -36.11 -2.96
CA ARG A 119 -4.96 -36.89 -2.52
C ARG A 119 -3.56 -36.37 -2.84
N SER A 120 -3.32 -35.06 -2.96
CA SER A 120 -1.93 -34.56 -3.02
C SER A 120 -1.67 -33.25 -2.28
N LEU A 121 -1.80 -33.30 -0.95
CA LEU A 121 -1.13 -32.37 -0.04
C LEU A 121 0.40 -32.61 -0.04
N LYS A 122 1.05 -32.30 -1.15
CA LYS A 122 2.48 -31.98 -1.18
C LYS A 122 2.65 -30.60 -1.76
N ALA A 123 2.60 -29.63 -0.85
CA ALA A 123 3.47 -28.47 -0.82
C ALA A 123 4.04 -28.10 -2.20
N VAL A 124 3.21 -27.48 -3.04
CA VAL A 124 3.68 -26.81 -4.25
C VAL A 124 4.44 -25.58 -3.77
N GLY A 125 5.71 -25.80 -3.43
CA GLY A 125 6.73 -24.76 -3.32
C GLY A 125 6.83 -24.11 -4.69
N ASN A 126 6.05 -23.04 -4.87
CA ASN A 126 5.88 -22.35 -6.15
C ASN A 126 7.16 -21.53 -6.44
N TRP A 127 8.24 -22.21 -6.82
CA TRP A 127 9.54 -21.61 -7.14
C TRP A 127 9.43 -20.53 -8.23
N ARG A 128 8.43 -20.67 -9.12
CA ARG A 128 8.09 -19.67 -10.14
C ARG A 128 7.60 -18.36 -9.50
N ALA A 129 6.81 -18.44 -8.42
CA ALA A 129 6.39 -17.29 -7.63
C ALA A 129 7.60 -16.64 -6.93
N ALA A 130 8.46 -17.47 -6.33
CA ALA A 130 9.68 -16.98 -5.68
C ALA A 130 10.61 -16.28 -6.68
N CYS A 131 10.80 -16.83 -7.88
CA CYS A 131 11.57 -16.21 -8.95
C CYS A 131 10.93 -14.92 -9.47
N LEU A 132 9.60 -14.87 -9.62
CA LEU A 132 8.88 -13.67 -10.03
C LEU A 132 9.02 -12.55 -9.00
N VAL A 133 8.82 -12.86 -7.71
CA VAL A 133 9.00 -11.91 -6.60
C VAL A 133 10.44 -11.42 -6.54
N ALA A 134 11.42 -12.32 -6.66
CA ALA A 134 12.83 -11.96 -6.69
C ALA A 134 13.19 -11.06 -7.89
N ALA A 135 12.65 -11.35 -9.08
CA ALA A 135 12.85 -10.52 -10.26
C ALA A 135 12.22 -9.13 -10.11
N CYS A 136 11.01 -9.05 -9.57
CA CYS A 136 10.35 -7.76 -9.29
C CYS A 136 11.10 -6.95 -8.24
N ALA A 137 11.61 -7.61 -7.18
CA ALA A 137 12.44 -6.99 -6.18
C ALA A 137 13.76 -6.48 -6.76
N LEU A 138 14.43 -7.24 -7.64
CA LEU A 138 15.66 -6.80 -8.30
C LEU A 138 15.41 -5.62 -9.24
N VAL A 139 14.32 -5.63 -10.01
CA VAL A 139 13.92 -4.49 -10.86
C VAL A 139 13.66 -3.25 -10.00
N TRP A 140 12.96 -3.41 -8.88
CA TRP A 140 12.71 -2.31 -7.94
C TRP A 140 14.01 -1.75 -7.34
N SER A 141 14.90 -2.64 -6.88
CA SER A 141 16.21 -2.27 -6.34
C SER A 141 17.08 -1.54 -7.36
N ALA A 142 17.15 -2.04 -8.59
CA ALA A 142 17.93 -1.43 -9.67
C ALA A 142 17.36 -0.05 -10.06
N ALA A 143 16.04 0.06 -10.15
CA ALA A 143 15.34 1.31 -10.45
C ALA A 143 15.57 2.39 -9.37
N HIS A 144 15.74 1.97 -8.11
CA HIS A 144 16.00 2.87 -6.99
C HIS A 144 17.48 3.28 -6.89
N ILE A 145 18.40 2.34 -7.08
CA ILE A 145 19.86 2.60 -7.07
C ILE A 145 20.29 3.51 -8.22
N LEU A 146 19.69 3.34 -9.40
CA LEU A 146 19.98 4.16 -10.58
C LEU A 146 19.27 5.54 -10.55
N GLY A 147 18.42 5.80 -9.56
CA GLY A 147 17.56 6.98 -9.47
C GLY A 147 17.85 7.92 -8.29
N HIS A 148 18.81 7.61 -7.42
CA HIS A 148 19.13 8.43 -6.24
C HIS A 148 20.64 8.69 -6.14
N ASP A 149 21.03 9.96 -6.25
CA ASP A 149 22.41 10.43 -5.99
C ASP A 149 22.68 10.72 -4.49
N GLU A 150 21.65 10.68 -3.63
CA GLU A 150 21.78 10.95 -2.19
C GLU A 150 21.16 9.83 -1.33
N VAL A 151 21.93 9.37 -0.34
CA VAL A 151 21.50 8.38 0.66
C VAL A 151 20.44 9.01 1.56
N ALA A 152 19.17 8.70 1.34
CA ALA A 152 18.09 9.15 2.22
C ALA A 152 18.29 8.55 3.62
N ALA A 153 18.54 9.40 4.62
CA ALA A 153 18.64 8.99 6.01
C ALA A 153 17.33 8.32 6.47
N PHE A 154 17.44 7.23 7.22
CA PHE A 154 16.28 6.48 7.74
C PHE A 154 15.40 7.41 8.61
N ILE A 155 14.08 7.18 8.64
CA ILE A 155 13.07 8.07 9.27
C ILE A 155 13.42 8.44 10.73
N TYR A 156 14.14 7.58 11.45
CA TYR A 156 14.63 7.84 12.82
C TYR A 156 15.94 8.64 12.91
N PHE A 157 16.44 9.25 11.85
CA PHE A 157 17.63 10.11 11.87
C PHE A 157 17.35 11.50 11.29
N GLN A 158 16.08 11.87 11.13
CA GLN A 158 15.63 13.13 10.52
C GLN A 158 15.06 14.13 11.54
N PHE A 159 15.58 14.12 12.76
CA PHE A 159 15.24 15.09 13.82
C PHE A 159 16.37 16.09 14.07
#